data_AF-A0ABD6EKW4-F1
#
_entry.id   AF-A0ABD6EKW4-F1
#
_cell.length_a   1.000
_cell.length_b   1.000
_cell.length_c   1.000
_cell.angle_alpha   90.00
_cell.angle_beta   90.00
_cell.angle_gamma   90.00
#
_symmetry.space_group_name_H-M   'P 1'
#
loop_
_entity.id
_entity.type
_entity.pdbx_description
1 polymer ?
#
loop_
_entity_poly.entity_id
_entity_poly.type
_entity_poly.pdbx_seq_one_letter_code
_entity_poly.pdbx_strand_id
1 'polypeptide(L)'
;MSSETNFGPYKMNTIHIFKVILQHSKRDTYPEGNGTTPYLTESGLFVQALDYRGVEDLPDNTFFSSSDSPNCSSIPDEYCRFPYYTAIHELFPPSKSRWIPLPNRPPIPNPSNVFLREKYTLSDTELRLSFVIIGGSDKMSLHLTPLHGFKLKKWSFTDIDIEKFGARNTYFVFLTYGFEHPGHRTFWLVLEQKNGSLKYGIDSPSVEISLATHYAHGPNQASDTVSQLRSLIRAKRLVPHESVGAWKWAIAPIIGVSEIVVRIF
;
A
#
# COMPACT_ATOMS: atom_id res chain seq x y z
N MET A 1 -28.73 56.05 -0.14
CA MET A 1 -28.10 55.14 0.85
C MET A 1 -28.19 53.73 0.31
N SER A 2 -27.18 53.34 -0.47
CA SER A 2 -26.97 51.98 -0.96
C SER A 2 -26.11 51.24 0.06
N SER A 3 -26.66 50.22 0.71
CA SER A 3 -25.88 49.33 1.56
C SER A 3 -25.14 48.32 0.68
N GLU A 4 -23.85 48.57 0.46
CA GLU A 4 -22.90 47.57 -0.02
C GLU A 4 -22.81 46.42 1.00
N THR A 5 -23.35 45.27 0.66
CA THR A 5 -22.98 44.02 1.33
C THR A 5 -21.66 43.55 0.74
N ASN A 6 -20.59 43.82 1.49
CA ASN A 6 -19.23 43.31 1.28
C ASN A 6 -19.23 41.77 1.22
N PHE A 7 -19.31 41.20 0.01
CA PHE A 7 -18.78 39.87 -0.24
C PHE A 7 -17.26 40.00 -0.33
N GLY A 8 -16.56 39.46 0.68
CA GLY A 8 -15.10 39.41 0.71
C GLY A 8 -14.50 38.74 -0.53
N PRO A 9 -13.22 39.02 -0.86
CA PRO A 9 -12.64 38.73 -2.16
C PRO A 9 -12.17 37.27 -2.25
N TYR A 10 -13.08 36.31 -2.25
CA TYR A 10 -12.75 35.01 -2.84
C TYR A 10 -12.93 35.11 -4.35
N LYS A 11 -11.91 35.66 -5.02
CA LYS A 11 -11.73 35.42 -6.45
C LYS A 11 -11.68 33.91 -6.65
N MET A 12 -12.62 33.39 -7.43
CA MET A 12 -12.70 32.01 -7.89
C MET A 12 -11.58 31.72 -8.91
N ASN A 13 -10.32 32.03 -8.58
CA ASN A 13 -9.18 32.00 -9.49
C ASN A 13 -8.19 30.90 -9.09
N THR A 14 -8.66 29.65 -9.12
CA THR A 14 -7.94 28.41 -9.48
C THR A 14 -8.65 27.24 -8.82
N ILE A 15 -9.20 26.34 -9.64
CA ILE A 15 -9.68 25.05 -9.13
C ILE A 15 -8.42 24.25 -8.73
N HIS A 16 -8.24 24.04 -7.43
CA HIS A 16 -7.12 23.23 -6.92
C HIS A 16 -7.31 21.77 -7.34
N ILE A 17 -6.29 21.20 -7.98
CA ILE A 17 -6.35 19.82 -8.46
C ILE A 17 -5.87 18.89 -7.35
N PHE A 18 -6.78 18.07 -6.86
CA PHE A 18 -6.52 17.09 -5.80
C PHE A 18 -5.92 15.80 -6.38
N LYS A 19 -4.71 15.44 -5.96
CA LYS A 19 -4.03 14.20 -6.40
C LYS A 19 -4.32 13.06 -5.45
N VAL A 20 -4.75 11.92 -6.01
CA VAL A 20 -5.12 10.75 -5.22
C VAL A 20 -4.73 9.46 -5.93
N ILE A 21 -4.33 8.45 -5.18
CA ILE A 21 -4.19 7.09 -5.66
C ILE A 21 -5.43 6.32 -5.21
N LEU A 22 -6.10 5.67 -6.16
CA LEU A 22 -7.33 4.90 -5.96
C LEU A 22 -7.12 3.50 -6.50
N GLN A 23 -7.14 2.49 -5.63
CA GLN A 23 -6.89 1.12 -6.04
C GLN A 23 -8.04 0.22 -5.61
N HIS A 24 -8.71 -0.43 -6.56
CA HIS A 24 -9.60 -1.53 -6.23
C HIS A 24 -8.72 -2.73 -5.84
N SER A 25 -8.72 -3.03 -4.56
CA SER A 25 -7.69 -3.81 -3.89
C SER A 25 -8.27 -5.08 -3.31
N LYS A 26 -7.57 -6.20 -3.48
CA LYS A 26 -7.81 -7.45 -2.75
C LYS A 26 -6.72 -7.61 -1.69
N ARG A 27 -7.08 -7.91 -0.45
CA ARG A 27 -6.13 -8.19 0.65
C ARG A 27 -6.32 -9.60 1.17
N ASP A 28 -5.26 -10.41 1.13
CA ASP A 28 -5.21 -11.73 1.75
C ASP A 28 -4.15 -11.73 2.85
N THR A 29 -4.55 -12.12 4.07
CA THR A 29 -3.63 -12.28 5.20
C THR A 29 -3.56 -13.75 5.59
N TYR A 30 -2.35 -14.28 5.62
CA TYR A 30 -2.10 -15.68 5.91
C TYR A 30 -1.66 -15.88 7.37
N PRO A 31 -1.97 -17.04 7.96
CA PRO A 31 -1.44 -17.38 9.28
C PRO A 31 0.09 -17.50 9.22
N GLU A 32 0.70 -17.50 10.39
CA GLU A 32 2.13 -17.71 10.56
C GLU A 32 2.60 -19.02 9.92
N GLY A 33 3.79 -18.98 9.30
CA GLY A 33 4.44 -20.13 8.69
C GLY A 33 3.90 -20.49 7.30
N ASN A 34 3.79 -21.78 7.03
CA ASN A 34 3.51 -22.31 5.67
C ASN A 34 2.01 -22.48 5.38
N GLY A 35 1.11 -21.82 6.12
CA GLY A 35 -0.33 -21.95 5.91
C GLY A 35 -0.73 -21.53 4.50
N THR A 36 -1.37 -22.41 3.73
CA THR A 36 -1.71 -22.14 2.33
C THR A 36 -3.02 -21.37 2.14
N THR A 37 -3.79 -21.18 3.21
CA THR A 37 -5.13 -20.56 3.18
C THR A 37 -5.12 -19.28 3.99
N PRO A 38 -5.61 -18.14 3.44
CA PRO A 38 -5.70 -16.90 4.20
C PRO A 38 -6.79 -17.02 5.27
N TYR A 39 -6.53 -16.50 6.47
CA TYR A 39 -7.55 -16.41 7.52
C TYR A 39 -8.42 -15.15 7.38
N LEU A 40 -7.93 -14.17 6.63
CA LEU A 40 -8.64 -12.93 6.30
C LEU A 40 -8.48 -12.64 4.81
N THR A 41 -9.62 -12.53 4.11
CA THR A 41 -9.69 -12.07 2.72
C THR A 41 -10.69 -10.94 2.62
N GLU A 42 -10.21 -9.78 2.17
CA GLU A 42 -11.00 -8.56 2.07
C GLU A 42 -10.88 -7.96 0.66
N SER A 43 -11.89 -7.19 0.28
CA SER A 43 -11.85 -6.33 -0.91
C SER A 43 -12.21 -4.91 -0.51
N GLY A 44 -11.55 -3.93 -1.09
CA GLY A 44 -11.80 -2.54 -0.79
C GLY A 44 -11.23 -1.57 -1.81
N LEU A 45 -11.72 -0.35 -1.81
CA LEU A 45 -11.10 0.78 -2.47
C LEU A 45 -10.07 1.36 -1.50
N PHE A 46 -8.79 1.13 -1.79
CA PHE A 46 -7.71 1.81 -1.11
C PHE A 46 -7.57 3.22 -1.68
N VAL A 47 -7.55 4.21 -0.79
CA VAL A 47 -7.44 5.62 -1.13
C VAL A 47 -6.24 6.21 -0.41
N GLN A 48 -5.29 6.72 -1.18
CA GLN A 48 -4.15 7.48 -0.66
C GLN A 48 -4.18 8.87 -1.28
N ALA A 49 -4.49 9.87 -0.45
CA ALA A 49 -4.42 11.27 -0.84
C ALA A 49 -2.96 11.75 -0.83
N LEU A 50 -2.54 12.43 -1.90
CA LEU A 50 -1.18 12.97 -2.06
C LEU A 50 -1.14 14.49 -1.86
N ASP A 51 -2.12 15.02 -1.13
CA ASP A 51 -2.26 16.43 -0.80
C ASP A 51 -2.22 16.63 0.73
N TYR A 52 -1.86 17.82 1.19
CA TYR A 52 -1.68 18.13 2.62
C TYR A 52 -2.98 17.97 3.43
N ARG A 53 -4.10 18.37 2.81
CA ARG A 53 -5.46 18.20 3.37
C ARG A 53 -5.93 16.75 3.34
N GLY A 54 -5.19 15.87 2.66
CA GLY A 54 -5.43 14.44 2.66
C GLY A 54 -6.83 14.11 2.14
N VAL A 55 -7.49 13.19 2.83
CA VAL A 55 -8.81 12.66 2.44
C VAL A 55 -9.99 13.55 2.82
N GLU A 56 -9.76 14.68 3.50
CA GLU A 56 -10.81 15.65 3.85
C GLU A 56 -11.41 16.34 2.61
N ASP A 57 -10.63 16.40 1.52
CA ASP A 57 -11.06 16.98 0.25
C ASP A 57 -11.75 15.98 -0.69
N LEU A 58 -11.94 14.73 -0.24
CA LEU A 58 -12.74 13.77 -1.00
C LEU A 58 -14.21 14.24 -1.09
N PRO A 59 -14.86 14.06 -2.25
CA PRO A 59 -16.25 14.43 -2.42
C PRO A 59 -17.14 13.46 -1.65
N ASP A 60 -18.16 14.02 -1.00
CA ASP A 60 -19.17 13.25 -0.28
C ASP A 60 -20.03 12.48 -1.29
N ASN A 61 -19.76 11.18 -1.46
CA ASN A 61 -20.49 10.30 -2.36
C ASN A 61 -20.40 8.84 -1.88
N THR A 62 -21.19 7.93 -2.44
CA THR A 62 -21.22 6.52 -2.04
C THR A 62 -19.88 5.76 -2.17
N PHE A 63 -18.98 6.20 -3.05
CA PHE A 63 -17.63 5.62 -3.19
C PHE A 63 -16.65 6.11 -2.12
N PHE A 64 -16.90 7.26 -1.50
CA PHE A 64 -15.99 7.89 -0.52
C PHE A 64 -16.64 8.12 0.86
N SER A 65 -17.94 7.86 1.01
CA SER A 65 -18.76 8.16 2.19
C SER A 65 -18.58 7.20 3.36
N SER A 66 -17.58 6.32 3.31
CA SER A 66 -17.22 5.49 4.45
C SER A 66 -15.72 5.27 4.45
N SER A 67 -15.02 5.86 5.41
CA SER A 67 -14.36 5.04 6.43
C SER A 67 -13.80 5.97 7.49
N ASP A 68 -13.90 5.54 8.73
CA ASP A 68 -12.98 6.01 9.76
C ASP A 68 -11.53 5.78 9.29
N SER A 69 -10.59 6.48 9.89
CA SER A 69 -9.17 6.20 9.67
C SER A 69 -8.89 4.72 9.99
N PRO A 70 -8.05 4.03 9.19
CA PRO A 70 -7.76 2.62 9.44
C PRO A 70 -7.11 2.44 10.82
N ASN A 71 -7.59 1.45 11.58
CA ASN A 71 -7.00 1.13 12.88
C ASN A 71 -5.76 0.24 12.68
N CYS A 72 -4.59 0.86 12.74
CA CYS A 72 -3.29 0.21 12.55
C CYS A 72 -2.58 -0.13 13.86
N SER A 73 -3.22 0.12 15.02
CA SER A 73 -2.56 0.05 16.33
C SER A 73 -2.04 -1.34 16.71
N SER A 74 -2.64 -2.39 16.17
CA SER A 74 -2.24 -3.80 16.39
C SER A 74 -1.40 -4.38 15.25
N ILE A 75 -1.02 -3.56 14.27
CA ILE A 75 -0.30 -3.99 13.07
C ILE A 75 1.14 -3.46 13.16
N PRO A 76 2.16 -4.34 13.26
CA PRO A 76 3.57 -3.91 13.31
C PRO A 76 4.04 -3.18 12.04
N ASP A 77 3.45 -3.50 10.88
CA ASP A 77 3.74 -2.83 9.61
C ASP A 77 3.35 -1.34 9.67
N GLU A 78 4.34 -0.45 9.52
CA GLU A 78 4.15 1.01 9.50
C GLU A 78 3.20 1.47 8.38
N TYR A 79 2.98 0.66 7.35
CA TYR A 79 2.04 0.90 6.25
C TYR A 79 0.71 0.16 6.43
N CYS A 80 0.46 -0.43 7.61
CA CYS A 80 -0.82 -1.01 7.99
C CYS A 80 -1.35 -2.08 7.03
N ARG A 81 -0.45 -2.81 6.35
CA ARG A 81 -0.79 -3.85 5.37
C ARG A 81 -1.72 -3.36 4.27
N PHE A 82 -1.49 -2.14 3.76
CA PHE A 82 -2.19 -1.59 2.60
C PHE A 82 -1.31 -1.52 1.36
N PRO A 83 -1.89 -1.52 0.14
CA PRO A 83 -1.12 -1.54 -1.10
C PRO A 83 -0.57 -0.15 -1.45
N TYR A 84 0.38 0.35 -0.66
CA TYR A 84 1.04 1.61 -0.97
C TYR A 84 1.87 1.51 -2.24
N TYR A 85 1.62 2.41 -3.18
CA TYR A 85 2.43 2.51 -4.40
C TYR A 85 3.73 3.30 -4.16
N THR A 86 3.75 4.20 -3.18
CA THR A 86 4.90 5.05 -2.85
C THR A 86 5.20 5.09 -1.35
N ALA A 87 6.48 5.13 -0.99
CA ALA A 87 7.00 5.08 0.38
C ALA A 87 7.05 6.43 1.11
N ILE A 88 6.07 7.32 0.92
CA ILE A 88 6.14 8.69 1.45
C ILE A 88 5.30 8.81 2.72
N HIS A 89 5.56 7.92 3.68
CA HIS A 89 4.73 7.79 4.89
C HIS A 89 4.83 9.01 5.82
N GLU A 90 5.93 9.79 5.76
CA GLU A 90 6.11 11.01 6.56
C GLU A 90 5.19 12.14 6.10
N LEU A 91 4.95 12.27 4.79
CA LEU A 91 4.04 13.29 4.23
C LEU A 91 2.60 12.77 4.14
N PHE A 92 2.43 11.48 3.83
CA PHE A 92 1.14 10.82 3.64
C PHE A 92 1.02 9.61 4.57
N PRO A 93 0.86 9.85 5.88
CA PRO A 93 0.82 8.79 6.88
C PRO A 93 -0.41 7.89 6.69
N PRO A 94 -0.35 6.62 7.14
CA PRO A 94 -1.47 5.70 6.97
C PRO A 94 -2.79 6.13 7.60
N SER A 95 -2.74 6.93 8.66
CA SER A 95 -3.92 7.54 9.28
C SER A 95 -4.70 8.46 8.32
N LYS A 96 -4.04 8.99 7.29
CA LYS A 96 -4.65 9.81 6.22
C LYS A 96 -5.08 9.00 5.00
N SER A 97 -4.83 7.69 4.96
CA SER A 97 -5.36 6.82 3.92
C SER A 97 -6.74 6.29 4.31
N ARG A 98 -7.50 5.77 3.35
CA ARG A 98 -8.81 5.14 3.59
C ARG A 98 -8.86 3.76 2.96
N TRP A 99 -9.57 2.86 3.63
CA TRP A 99 -9.91 1.53 3.12
C TRP A 99 -11.42 1.41 3.15
N ILE A 100 -12.03 1.50 1.97
CA ILE A 100 -13.47 1.54 1.82
C ILE A 100 -13.91 0.13 1.40
N PRO A 101 -14.58 -0.66 2.25
CA PRO A 101 -14.95 -2.03 1.92
C PRO A 101 -15.79 -2.09 0.64
N LEU A 102 -15.49 -3.05 -0.23
CA LEU A 102 -16.22 -3.29 -1.46
C LEU A 102 -16.78 -4.73 -1.48
N PRO A 103 -18.00 -4.94 -2.00
CA PRO A 103 -18.61 -6.27 -2.02
C PRO A 103 -17.94 -7.20 -3.03
N ASN A 104 -17.44 -6.66 -4.14
CA ASN A 104 -16.84 -7.42 -5.23
C ASN A 104 -15.32 -7.38 -5.14
N ARG A 105 -14.68 -8.47 -5.59
CA ARG A 105 -13.22 -8.54 -5.71
C ARG A 105 -12.78 -8.04 -7.09
N PRO A 106 -11.61 -7.38 -7.20
CA PRO A 106 -11.04 -7.08 -8.50
C PRO A 106 -10.60 -8.37 -9.21
N PRO A 107 -10.59 -8.39 -10.55
CA PRO A 107 -9.97 -9.48 -11.30
C PRO A 107 -8.45 -9.46 -11.11
N ILE A 108 -7.89 -10.55 -10.57
CA ILE A 108 -6.45 -10.71 -10.38
C ILE A 108 -5.95 -11.82 -11.34
N PRO A 109 -5.36 -11.47 -12.49
CA PRO A 109 -5.01 -12.44 -13.52
C PRO A 109 -3.79 -13.31 -13.16
N ASN A 110 -2.85 -12.76 -12.39
CA ASN A 110 -1.65 -13.45 -11.96
C ASN A 110 -1.44 -13.25 -10.45
N PRO A 111 -2.16 -13.99 -9.59
CA PRO A 111 -2.05 -13.82 -8.14
C PRO A 111 -0.61 -13.94 -7.65
N SER A 112 -0.21 -12.99 -6.82
CA SER A 112 1.12 -12.92 -6.24
C SER A 112 1.20 -13.68 -4.93
N ASN A 113 2.35 -14.27 -4.63
CA ASN A 113 2.61 -14.88 -3.34
C ASN A 113 4.12 -14.88 -3.04
N VAL A 114 4.47 -14.91 -1.76
CA VAL A 114 5.85 -15.00 -1.28
C VAL A 114 6.02 -16.27 -0.46
N PHE A 115 7.13 -16.97 -0.70
CA PHE A 115 7.49 -18.21 -0.03
C PHE A 115 8.87 -18.09 0.60
N LEU A 116 9.02 -18.63 1.80
CA LEU A 116 10.31 -18.85 2.42
C LEU A 116 10.95 -20.09 1.78
N ARG A 117 12.14 -19.92 1.22
CA ARG A 117 12.93 -21.00 0.63
C ARG A 117 13.87 -21.62 1.65
N GLU A 118 14.61 -20.77 2.37
CA GLU A 118 15.62 -21.18 3.33
C GLU A 118 15.65 -20.20 4.52
N LYS A 119 15.83 -20.73 5.72
CA LYS A 119 16.03 -19.97 6.97
C LYS A 119 17.13 -20.67 7.76
N TYR A 120 18.24 -19.98 8.02
CA TYR A 120 19.36 -20.54 8.78
C TYR A 120 20.15 -19.46 9.51
N THR A 121 20.79 -19.84 10.62
CA THR A 121 21.66 -18.98 11.40
C THR A 121 23.01 -18.79 10.71
N LEU A 122 23.46 -17.54 10.60
CA LEU A 122 24.82 -17.21 10.17
C LEU A 122 25.78 -17.14 11.34
N SER A 123 25.29 -16.71 12.50
CA SER A 123 26.01 -16.61 13.77
C SER A 123 25.04 -16.76 14.94
N ASP A 124 25.53 -16.60 16.17
CA ASP A 124 24.68 -16.59 17.37
C ASP A 124 23.65 -15.45 17.39
N THR A 125 23.83 -14.40 16.57
CA THR A 125 23.00 -13.19 16.55
C THR A 125 22.40 -12.87 15.18
N GLU A 126 22.85 -13.54 14.11
CA GLU A 126 22.41 -13.28 12.75
C GLU A 126 21.61 -14.44 12.13
N LEU A 127 20.49 -14.10 11.52
CA LEU A 127 19.58 -15.01 10.83
C LEU A 127 19.50 -14.62 9.36
N ARG A 128 19.71 -15.57 8.45
CA ARG A 128 19.52 -15.38 7.02
C ARG A 128 18.24 -16.06 6.55
N LEU A 129 17.44 -15.31 5.81
CA LEU A 129 16.21 -15.79 5.18
C LEU A 129 16.27 -15.55 3.68
N SER A 130 15.94 -16.56 2.89
CA SER A 130 15.86 -16.48 1.43
C SER A 130 14.42 -16.71 0.99
N PHE A 131 13.92 -15.84 0.12
CA PHE A 131 12.53 -15.83 -0.32
C PHE A 131 12.41 -15.96 -1.83
N VAL A 132 11.24 -16.43 -2.26
CA VAL A 132 10.80 -16.46 -3.66
C VAL A 132 9.43 -15.83 -3.76
N ILE A 133 9.30 -14.82 -4.61
CA ILE A 133 8.03 -14.24 -5.03
C ILE A 133 7.64 -14.88 -6.36
N ILE A 134 6.41 -15.37 -6.45
CA ILE A 134 5.83 -15.82 -7.71
C ILE A 134 4.62 -14.96 -8.08
N GLY A 135 4.32 -14.91 -9.37
CA GLY A 135 3.15 -14.22 -9.89
C GLY A 135 3.26 -12.69 -9.82
N GLY A 136 2.10 -12.05 -9.75
CA GLY A 136 1.90 -10.61 -9.73
C GLY A 136 2.18 -9.90 -11.06
N SER A 137 2.56 -8.64 -10.97
CA SER A 137 2.76 -7.74 -12.12
C SER A 137 4.19 -7.23 -12.20
N ASP A 138 4.49 -6.37 -13.17
CA ASP A 138 5.77 -5.69 -13.31
C ASP A 138 6.05 -4.68 -12.17
N LYS A 139 5.01 -4.21 -11.46
CA LYS A 139 5.12 -3.25 -10.35
C LYS A 139 4.67 -3.88 -9.05
N MET A 140 5.56 -3.90 -8.06
CA MET A 140 5.30 -4.45 -6.73
C MET A 140 5.90 -3.56 -5.65
N SER A 141 5.22 -3.42 -4.52
CA SER A 141 5.82 -2.91 -3.29
C SER A 141 5.91 -4.02 -2.25
N LEU A 142 7.01 -4.00 -1.50
CA LEU A 142 7.27 -4.89 -0.39
C LEU A 142 7.38 -4.05 0.87
N HIS A 143 6.64 -4.43 1.91
CA HIS A 143 6.87 -3.96 3.26
C HIS A 143 7.57 -5.09 4.02
N LEU A 144 8.79 -4.82 4.46
CA LEU A 144 9.61 -5.77 5.21
C LEU A 144 9.65 -5.28 6.66
N THR A 145 8.96 -5.98 7.55
CA THR A 145 8.80 -5.60 8.95
C THR A 145 9.45 -6.66 9.83
N PRO A 146 10.70 -6.44 10.31
CA PRO A 146 11.30 -7.30 11.32
C PRO A 146 10.43 -7.40 12.58
N LEU A 147 10.30 -8.61 13.13
CA LEU A 147 9.44 -8.91 14.28
C LEU A 147 10.27 -9.28 15.51
N HIS A 148 9.64 -9.36 16.68
CA HIS A 148 10.21 -9.94 17.91
C HIS A 148 11.62 -9.45 18.29
N GLY A 149 11.92 -8.17 18.03
CA GLY A 149 13.20 -7.55 18.36
C GLY A 149 14.33 -7.78 17.35
N PHE A 150 14.06 -8.47 16.24
CA PHE A 150 14.96 -8.51 15.10
C PHE A 150 15.08 -7.12 14.45
N LYS A 151 16.25 -6.85 13.87
CA LYS A 151 16.50 -5.67 13.04
C LYS A 151 17.08 -6.09 11.70
N LEU A 152 16.73 -5.38 10.64
CA LEU A 152 17.36 -5.58 9.35
C LEU A 152 18.83 -5.15 9.41
N LYS A 153 19.73 -6.04 9.00
CA LYS A 153 21.16 -5.77 8.88
C LYS A 153 21.58 -5.60 7.42
N LYS A 154 21.19 -6.54 6.56
CA LYS A 154 21.48 -6.53 5.12
C LYS A 154 20.34 -7.16 4.32
N TRP A 155 20.31 -6.88 3.02
CA TRP A 155 19.43 -7.53 2.06
C TRP A 155 20.10 -7.70 0.71
N SER A 156 19.42 -8.37 -0.21
CA SER A 156 19.91 -8.59 -1.57
C SER A 156 19.53 -7.51 -2.58
N PHE A 157 18.73 -6.51 -2.20
CA PHE A 157 18.21 -5.52 -3.17
C PHE A 157 19.26 -4.47 -3.54
N THR A 158 19.97 -3.97 -2.54
CA THR A 158 21.00 -2.93 -2.66
C THR A 158 22.03 -3.08 -1.55
N ASP A 159 23.18 -2.41 -1.68
CA ASP A 159 24.15 -2.27 -0.59
C ASP A 159 23.68 -1.23 0.42
N ILE A 160 22.63 -1.58 1.18
CA ILE A 160 22.06 -0.69 2.20
C ILE A 160 23.00 -0.53 3.38
N ASP A 161 23.24 0.73 3.76
CA ASP A 161 23.87 1.12 5.02
C ASP A 161 22.78 1.59 5.99
N ILE A 162 22.41 0.72 6.92
CA ILE A 162 21.34 0.97 7.90
C ILE A 162 21.70 2.09 8.88
N GLU A 163 22.98 2.28 9.19
CA GLU A 163 23.43 3.34 10.10
C GLU A 163 23.22 4.71 9.47
N LYS A 164 23.49 4.83 8.16
CA LYS A 164 23.26 6.05 7.40
C LYS A 164 21.80 6.26 7.00
N PHE A 165 21.10 5.19 6.63
CA PHE A 165 19.69 5.24 6.21
C PHE A 165 18.73 5.51 7.38
N GLY A 166 19.14 5.11 8.59
CA GLY A 166 18.30 5.15 9.78
C GLY A 166 17.47 3.88 9.90
N ALA A 167 17.57 3.21 11.04
CA ALA A 167 16.77 2.02 11.32
C ALA A 167 15.27 2.38 11.37
N ARG A 168 14.45 1.62 10.66
CA ARG A 168 12.97 1.72 10.66
C ARG A 168 12.35 0.41 11.14
N ASN A 169 11.08 0.47 11.56
CA ASN A 169 10.35 -0.76 11.90
C ASN A 169 9.90 -1.48 10.62
N THR A 170 9.61 -0.74 9.56
CA THR A 170 9.26 -1.30 8.25
C THR A 170 10.10 -0.67 7.15
N TYR A 171 10.68 -1.52 6.30
CA TYR A 171 11.39 -1.09 5.11
C TYR A 171 10.51 -1.26 3.87
N PHE A 172 10.42 -0.21 3.07
CA PHE A 172 9.66 -0.23 1.82
C PHE A 172 10.59 -0.45 0.64
N VAL A 173 10.32 -1.48 -0.17
CA VAL A 173 11.04 -1.74 -1.42
C VAL A 173 10.05 -1.69 -2.57
N PHE A 174 10.30 -0.82 -3.56
CA PHE A 174 9.53 -0.78 -4.80
C PHE A 174 10.26 -1.54 -5.90
N LEU A 175 9.71 -2.68 -6.32
CA LEU A 175 10.22 -3.47 -7.43
C LEU A 175 9.47 -3.07 -8.70
N THR A 176 10.22 -2.63 -9.69
CA THR A 176 9.68 -2.31 -11.01
C THR A 176 10.46 -3.05 -12.08
N TYR A 177 9.74 -3.65 -13.02
CA TYR A 177 10.28 -4.20 -14.25
C TYR A 177 9.71 -3.43 -15.44
N GLY A 178 10.43 -3.49 -16.57
CA GLY A 178 9.94 -2.97 -17.85
C GLY A 178 9.03 -4.00 -18.54
N PHE A 179 9.31 -4.25 -19.82
CA PHE A 179 8.48 -5.10 -20.67
C PHE A 179 8.48 -6.59 -20.27
N GLU A 180 9.59 -7.11 -19.74
CA GLU A 180 9.75 -8.54 -19.39
C GLU A 180 10.02 -8.70 -17.89
N HIS A 181 8.97 -8.92 -17.11
CA HIS A 181 9.12 -9.28 -15.71
C HIS A 181 9.39 -10.79 -15.57
N PRO A 182 10.26 -11.20 -14.64
CA PRO A 182 10.57 -12.62 -14.46
C PRO A 182 9.39 -13.36 -13.81
N GLY A 183 9.21 -14.63 -14.17
CA GLY A 183 8.14 -15.47 -13.62
C GLY A 183 8.28 -15.74 -12.12
N HIS A 184 9.50 -15.64 -11.58
CA HIS A 184 9.78 -15.66 -10.15
C HIS A 184 10.88 -14.65 -9.81
N ARG A 185 10.85 -14.11 -8.60
CA ARG A 185 11.84 -13.15 -8.09
C ARG A 185 12.39 -13.68 -6.78
N THR A 186 13.71 -13.72 -6.64
CA THR A 186 14.36 -14.19 -5.41
C THR A 186 15.03 -13.03 -4.71
N PHE A 187 14.98 -13.05 -3.38
CA PHE A 187 15.71 -12.09 -2.56
C PHE A 187 16.06 -12.73 -1.22
N TRP A 188 17.00 -12.14 -0.50
CA TRP A 188 17.36 -12.59 0.85
C TRP A 188 17.49 -11.41 1.80
N LEU A 189 17.27 -11.68 3.08
CA LEU A 189 17.44 -10.77 4.20
C LEU A 189 18.42 -11.38 5.21
N VAL A 190 19.19 -10.53 5.86
CA VAL A 190 19.95 -10.85 7.07
C VAL A 190 19.40 -9.99 8.18
N LEU A 191 18.85 -10.65 9.21
CA LEU A 191 18.31 -10.04 10.40
C LEU A 191 19.29 -10.25 11.56
N GLU A 192 19.37 -9.27 12.45
CA GLU A 192 20.22 -9.30 13.63
C GLU A 192 19.39 -9.11 14.90
N GLN A 193 19.69 -9.89 15.93
CA GLN A 193 19.13 -9.75 17.27
C GLN A 193 20.23 -9.26 18.22
N LYS A 194 20.17 -7.99 18.65
CA LYS A 194 21.25 -7.38 19.45
C LYS A 194 21.35 -7.90 20.89
N ASN A 195 20.26 -8.40 21.46
CA ASN A 195 20.16 -8.72 22.90
C ASN A 195 19.81 -10.20 23.19
N GLY A 196 20.11 -11.14 22.28
CA GLY A 196 19.75 -12.55 22.48
C GLY A 196 20.58 -13.52 21.64
N SER A 197 20.69 -14.76 22.11
CA SER A 197 21.20 -15.88 21.32
C SER A 197 20.07 -16.47 20.50
N LEU A 198 20.29 -16.67 19.20
CA LEU A 198 19.35 -17.28 18.27
C LEU A 198 19.07 -18.77 18.54
N LYS A 199 19.72 -19.38 19.54
CA LYS A 199 19.56 -20.80 19.93
C LYS A 199 18.11 -21.23 20.18
N TYR A 200 17.20 -20.29 20.47
CA TYR A 200 15.78 -20.56 20.70
C TYR A 200 14.84 -19.78 19.77
N GLY A 201 15.38 -18.98 18.85
CA GLY A 201 14.63 -17.99 18.05
C GLY A 201 14.51 -18.30 16.56
N ILE A 202 14.94 -19.48 16.11
CA ILE A 202 14.78 -19.90 14.70
C ILE A 202 13.33 -20.24 14.38
N ASP A 203 12.59 -20.76 15.35
CA ASP A 203 11.20 -21.23 15.16
C ASP A 203 10.17 -20.12 15.34
N SER A 204 10.56 -18.97 15.92
CA SER A 204 9.68 -17.83 16.04
C SER A 204 9.64 -17.01 14.73
N PRO A 205 8.56 -16.25 14.52
CA PRO A 205 8.49 -15.28 13.43
C PRO A 205 9.59 -14.24 13.57
N SER A 206 10.32 -14.06 12.51
CA SER A 206 11.42 -13.11 12.41
C SER A 206 11.05 -11.91 11.55
N VAL A 207 10.12 -12.07 10.59
CA VAL A 207 9.72 -11.01 9.65
C VAL A 207 8.30 -11.18 9.16
N GLU A 208 7.57 -10.07 9.08
CA GLU A 208 6.34 -9.93 8.31
C GLU A 208 6.65 -9.31 6.95
N ILE A 209 6.10 -9.90 5.89
CA ILE A 209 6.22 -9.41 4.52
C ILE A 209 4.82 -9.13 3.98
N SER A 210 4.55 -7.85 3.70
CA SER A 210 3.39 -7.42 2.93
C SER A 210 3.83 -7.18 1.48
N LEU A 211 3.41 -8.05 0.57
CA LEU A 211 3.66 -7.92 -0.87
C LEU A 211 2.43 -7.33 -1.54
N ALA A 212 2.53 -6.11 -2.05
CA ALA A 212 1.49 -5.51 -2.87
C ALA A 212 1.89 -5.52 -4.35
N THR A 213 1.03 -6.06 -5.20
CA THR A 213 1.14 -6.01 -6.66
C THR A 213 0.24 -4.91 -7.21
N HIS A 214 0.77 -4.07 -8.10
CA HIS A 214 0.07 -2.92 -8.68
C HIS A 214 -0.19 -3.11 -10.17
N TYR A 215 -1.42 -3.44 -10.54
CA TYR A 215 -1.84 -3.50 -11.94
C TYR A 215 -2.12 -2.09 -12.46
N ALA A 216 -1.05 -1.34 -12.74
CA ALA A 216 -1.13 0.09 -13.05
C ALA A 216 -1.37 0.40 -14.55
N HIS A 217 -1.34 -0.61 -15.42
CA HIS A 217 -1.42 -0.41 -16.88
C HIS A 217 -1.95 -1.67 -17.58
N GLY A 218 -2.22 -1.55 -18.88
CA GLY A 218 -2.79 -2.63 -19.69
C GLY A 218 -4.27 -2.93 -19.34
N PRO A 219 -4.82 -4.07 -19.78
CA PRO A 219 -6.20 -4.45 -19.48
C PRO A 219 -6.42 -4.77 -18.00
N ASN A 220 -5.37 -5.24 -17.32
CA ASN A 220 -5.45 -5.71 -15.92
C ASN A 220 -5.60 -4.57 -14.90
N GLN A 221 -5.42 -3.32 -15.32
CA GLN A 221 -5.66 -2.15 -14.46
C GLN A 221 -7.15 -1.87 -14.22
N ALA A 222 -8.03 -2.51 -14.99
CA ALA A 222 -9.46 -2.24 -15.00
C ALA A 222 -10.23 -3.29 -14.21
N SER A 223 -11.25 -2.81 -13.52
CA SER A 223 -12.33 -3.61 -12.95
C SER A 223 -13.63 -2.84 -13.19
N ASP A 224 -14.78 -3.44 -12.91
CA ASP A 224 -16.07 -2.73 -12.99
C ASP A 224 -16.09 -1.51 -12.06
N THR A 225 -15.68 -1.68 -10.79
CA THR A 225 -15.52 -0.58 -9.83
C THR A 225 -14.63 0.55 -10.34
N VAL A 226 -13.43 0.23 -10.83
CA VAL A 226 -12.48 1.22 -11.39
C VAL A 226 -13.09 1.95 -12.59
N SER A 227 -13.81 1.23 -13.45
CA SER A 227 -14.44 1.80 -14.65
C SER A 227 -15.60 2.73 -14.28
N GLN A 228 -16.42 2.34 -13.31
CA GLN A 228 -17.48 3.20 -12.75
C GLN A 228 -16.90 4.45 -12.10
N LEU A 229 -15.84 4.31 -11.29
CA LEU A 229 -15.18 5.43 -10.61
C LEU A 229 -14.55 6.42 -11.60
N ARG A 230 -13.87 5.92 -12.64
CA ARG A 230 -13.34 6.75 -13.74
C ARG A 230 -14.45 7.52 -14.45
N SER A 231 -15.56 6.85 -14.75
CA SER A 231 -16.72 7.46 -15.42
C SER A 231 -17.37 8.53 -14.57
N LEU A 232 -17.54 8.27 -13.26
CA LEU A 232 -18.08 9.20 -12.29
C LEU A 232 -17.22 10.47 -12.15
N ILE A 233 -15.91 10.30 -11.94
CA ILE A 233 -14.97 11.43 -11.82
C ILE A 233 -14.98 12.25 -13.12
N ARG A 234 -14.95 11.61 -14.28
CA ARG A 234 -15.01 12.28 -15.59
C ARG A 234 -16.30 13.08 -15.76
N ALA A 235 -17.46 12.46 -15.48
CA ALA A 235 -18.76 13.12 -15.61
C ALA A 235 -18.87 14.34 -14.69
N LYS A 236 -18.46 14.22 -13.43
CA LYS A 236 -18.52 15.31 -12.45
C LYS A 236 -17.55 16.46 -12.77
N ARG A 237 -16.42 16.18 -13.42
CA ARG A 237 -15.50 17.23 -13.92
C ARG A 237 -16.07 18.01 -15.11
N LEU A 238 -16.93 17.41 -15.93
CA LEU A 238 -17.51 18.06 -17.11
C LEU A 238 -18.72 18.93 -16.77
N VAL A 239 -19.44 18.64 -15.68
CA VAL A 239 -20.66 19.35 -15.28
C VAL A 239 -20.53 19.93 -13.85
N PRO A 240 -19.60 20.89 -13.62
CA PRO A 240 -19.31 21.39 -12.27
C PRO A 240 -20.46 22.22 -11.68
N HIS A 241 -21.29 22.88 -12.49
CA HIS A 241 -22.36 23.75 -12.01
C HIS A 241 -23.54 23.01 -11.37
N GLU A 242 -23.67 21.70 -11.58
CA GLU A 242 -24.75 20.86 -11.03
C GLU A 242 -24.36 20.14 -9.73
N SER A 243 -23.17 20.40 -9.17
CA SER A 243 -22.68 19.69 -7.99
C SER A 243 -22.29 20.62 -6.84
N VAL A 244 -22.97 20.49 -5.70
CA VAL A 244 -22.51 21.06 -4.44
C VAL A 244 -21.11 20.48 -4.15
N GLY A 245 -20.13 21.34 -3.89
CA GLY A 245 -18.75 20.91 -3.70
C GLY A 245 -18.04 20.47 -4.99
N ALA A 246 -18.42 20.98 -6.17
CA ALA A 246 -17.77 20.69 -7.46
C ALA A 246 -16.24 20.79 -7.46
N TRP A 247 -15.68 21.68 -6.63
CA TRP A 247 -14.23 21.80 -6.45
C TRP A 247 -13.58 20.52 -5.89
N LYS A 248 -14.29 19.74 -5.05
CA LYS A 248 -13.83 18.43 -4.54
C LYS A 248 -13.71 17.38 -5.65
N TRP A 249 -14.38 17.60 -6.78
CA TRP A 249 -14.34 16.70 -7.94
C TRP A 249 -13.21 17.02 -8.92
N ALA A 250 -12.39 18.04 -8.64
CA ALA A 250 -11.18 18.36 -9.38
C ALA A 250 -10.04 17.35 -9.09
N ILE A 251 -10.36 16.07 -9.19
CA ILE A 251 -9.49 14.96 -8.86
C ILE A 251 -8.61 14.64 -10.07
N ALA A 252 -7.30 14.51 -9.84
CA ALA A 252 -6.34 13.91 -10.75
C ALA A 252 -5.92 12.54 -10.18
N PRO A 253 -6.64 11.46 -10.53
CA PRO A 253 -6.46 10.20 -9.86
C PRO A 253 -5.49 9.29 -10.62
N ILE A 254 -4.66 8.56 -9.87
CA ILE A 254 -3.97 7.35 -10.35
C ILE A 254 -4.87 6.18 -9.96
N ILE A 255 -5.64 5.65 -10.91
CA ILE A 255 -6.63 4.60 -10.66
C ILE A 255 -6.17 3.27 -11.23
N GLY A 256 -6.21 2.21 -10.44
CA GLY A 256 -5.91 0.86 -10.91
C GLY A 256 -6.48 -0.24 -10.03
N VAL A 257 -5.97 -1.44 -10.25
CA VAL A 257 -6.25 -2.64 -9.44
C VAL A 257 -4.98 -2.99 -8.67
N SER A 258 -5.13 -3.49 -7.45
CA SER A 258 -4.02 -4.06 -6.70
C SER A 258 -4.41 -5.32 -5.94
N GLU A 259 -3.39 -6.10 -5.61
CA GLU A 259 -3.49 -7.23 -4.70
C GLU A 259 -2.44 -7.03 -3.62
N ILE A 260 -2.77 -7.32 -2.37
CA ILE A 260 -1.80 -7.39 -1.28
C ILE A 260 -1.91 -8.72 -0.56
N VAL A 261 -0.76 -9.37 -0.40
CA VAL A 261 -0.59 -10.63 0.33
C VAL A 261 0.32 -10.39 1.51
N VAL A 262 -0.15 -10.75 2.71
CA VAL A 262 0.58 -10.60 3.96
C VAL A 262 0.98 -11.97 4.50
N ARG A 263 2.27 -12.14 4.76
CA ARG A 263 2.89 -13.39 5.24
C ARG A 263 3.81 -13.13 6.43
N ILE A 264 3.85 -14.07 7.37
CA ILE A 264 4.67 -13.99 8.58
C ILE A 264 5.58 -15.23 8.62
N PHE A 265 6.91 -15.02 8.73
CA PHE A 265 7.97 -16.04 8.61
C PHE A 265 9.01 -15.99 9.73
#